data_AF-A0A7M3Y094-F1
#
_entry.id   AF-A0A7M3Y094-F1
#
_cell.length_a   1.000
_cell.length_b   1.000
_cell.length_c   1.000
_cell.angle_alpha   90.00
_cell.angle_beta   90.00
_cell.angle_gamma   90.00
#
_symmetry.space_group_name_H-M   'P 1'
#
loop_
_entity.id
_entity.type
_entity.pdbx_description
1 polymer ?
#
loop_
_entity_poly.entity_id
_entity_poly.type
_entity_poly.pdbx_seq_one_letter_code
_entity_poly.pdbx_strand_id
1 'polypeptide(L)'
;MQQYCEIKSEGGVRFLPDRYVVGECPQCGEDGARGDQCDECGATYEASELNNPRSKSNPEAAIEVRDTVHLFYRLDLFQQDLEEHAQMRQQTWKPNVKAMTQNWLQMGLRPRAVTR
;
A
#
# COMPACT_ATOMS: atom_id res chain seq x y z
N MET A 1 2.75 -5.56 -11.66
CA MET A 1 2.91 -4.50 -10.63
C MET A 1 4.37 -4.11 -10.64
N GLN A 2 4.69 -2.88 -10.30
CA GLN A 2 6.08 -2.43 -10.20
C GLN A 2 6.50 -2.43 -8.74
N GLN A 3 7.67 -3.01 -8.44
CA GLN A 3 8.23 -3.05 -7.09
C GLN A 3 9.69 -2.60 -7.10
N TYR A 4 10.09 -1.95 -6.01
CA TYR A 4 11.50 -1.63 -5.80
C TYR A 4 12.29 -2.86 -5.45
N CYS A 5 13.53 -2.88 -5.92
CA CYS A 5 14.51 -3.89 -5.56
C CYS A 5 15.88 -3.26 -5.34
N GLU A 6 16.62 -3.81 -4.38
CA GLU A 6 18.04 -3.54 -4.18
C GLU A 6 18.86 -4.37 -5.17
N ILE A 7 19.83 -3.71 -5.80
CA ILE A 7 20.85 -4.35 -6.62
C ILE A 7 22.09 -4.59 -5.75
N LYS A 8 22.42 -5.86 -5.53
CA LYS A 8 23.65 -6.24 -4.83
C LYS A 8 24.84 -6.09 -5.77
N SER A 9 26.00 -5.73 -5.21
CA SER A 9 27.28 -5.61 -5.93
C SER A 9 27.67 -6.87 -6.70
N GLU A 10 27.23 -8.05 -6.26
CA GLU A 10 27.48 -9.35 -6.90
C GLU A 10 26.43 -9.73 -7.97
N GLY A 11 25.53 -8.81 -8.35
CA GLY A 11 24.49 -9.02 -9.37
C GLY A 11 23.18 -9.66 -8.87
N GLY A 12 23.08 -9.95 -7.57
CA GLY A 12 21.84 -10.44 -6.96
C GLY A 12 20.79 -9.33 -6.79
N VAL A 13 19.51 -9.68 -6.94
CA VAL A 13 18.39 -8.73 -6.79
C VAL A 13 17.56 -9.11 -5.57
N ARG A 14 17.17 -8.12 -4.77
CA ARG A 14 16.27 -8.32 -3.63
C ARG A 14 15.10 -7.34 -3.71
N PHE A 15 13.89 -7.85 -3.89
CA PHE A 15 12.68 -7.03 -3.82
C PHE A 15 12.43 -6.51 -2.41
N LEU A 16 11.99 -5.25 -2.34
CA LEU A 16 11.71 -4.54 -1.10
C LEU A 16 10.20 -4.46 -0.89
N PRO A 17 9.68 -5.03 0.21
CA PRO A 17 8.34 -4.70 0.68
C PRO A 17 8.21 -3.19 0.94
N ASP A 18 7.03 -2.61 0.71
CA ASP A 18 6.79 -1.15 0.78
C ASP A 18 7.28 -0.50 2.08
N ARG A 19 7.18 -1.20 3.22
CA ARG A 19 7.68 -0.72 4.53
C ARG A 19 9.20 -0.47 4.60
N TYR A 20 9.96 -1.05 3.66
CA TYR A 20 11.40 -0.86 3.52
C TYR A 20 11.75 0.15 2.42
N VAL A 21 10.76 0.71 1.73
CA VAL A 21 10.93 1.83 0.80
C VAL A 21 10.49 3.10 1.52
N VAL A 22 11.37 4.08 1.58
CA VAL A 22 11.06 5.42 2.10
C VAL A 22 11.46 6.46 1.07
N GLY A 23 10.82 7.62 1.09
CA GLY A 23 11.10 8.71 0.17
C GLY A 23 10.38 9.97 0.58
N GLU A 24 10.34 10.93 -0.32
CA GLU A 24 9.57 12.16 -0.17
C GLU A 24 8.11 11.93 -0.58
N CYS A 25 7.18 12.36 0.27
CA CYS A 25 5.74 12.22 0.04
C CYS A 25 5.33 12.96 -1.26
N PRO A 26 4.63 12.32 -2.21
CA PRO A 26 4.21 12.97 -3.45
C PRO A 26 3.15 14.05 -3.26
N GLN A 27 2.50 14.10 -2.10
CA GLN A 27 1.43 15.05 -1.81
C GLN A 27 1.91 16.26 -1.01
N CYS A 28 2.75 16.07 0.02
CA CYS A 28 3.17 17.15 0.91
C CYS A 28 4.69 17.41 0.93
N GLY A 29 5.50 16.58 0.28
CA GLY A 29 6.95 16.71 0.24
C GLY A 29 7.70 16.28 1.51
N GLU A 30 7.00 15.73 2.52
CA GLU A 30 7.65 15.22 3.72
C GLU A 30 8.66 14.13 3.40
N ASP A 31 9.90 14.28 3.86
CA ASP A 31 10.94 13.29 3.67
C ASP A 31 10.78 12.11 4.66
N GLY A 32 11.14 10.91 4.22
CA GLY A 32 11.02 9.69 5.03
C GLY A 32 9.61 9.11 5.09
N ALA A 33 8.70 9.57 4.22
CA ALA A 33 7.39 8.98 4.04
C ALA A 33 7.52 7.51 3.60
N ARG A 34 6.67 6.62 4.13
CA ARG A 34 6.70 5.19 3.81
C ARG A 34 6.09 4.94 2.43
N GLY A 35 6.48 3.83 1.80
CA GLY A 35 5.97 3.44 0.48
C GLY A 35 4.47 3.16 0.43
N ASP A 36 3.79 3.00 1.56
CA ASP A 36 2.35 2.75 1.64
C ASP A 36 1.52 3.97 2.12
N GLN A 37 2.13 4.85 2.91
CA GLN A 37 1.45 5.95 3.58
C GLN A 37 2.41 7.05 4.02
N CYS A 38 1.95 8.30 3.97
CA CYS A 38 2.60 9.42 4.64
C CYS A 38 1.98 9.63 6.04
N ASP A 39 2.80 9.54 7.08
CA ASP A 39 2.35 9.73 8.46
C ASP A 39 2.05 11.22 8.78
N GLU A 40 2.61 12.17 8.01
CA GLU A 40 2.39 13.61 8.18
C GLU A 40 1.05 14.09 7.62
N CYS A 41 0.72 13.75 6.36
CA CYS A 41 -0.52 14.19 5.72
C CYS A 41 -1.62 13.11 5.63
N GLY A 42 -1.32 11.87 6.01
CA GLY A 42 -2.24 10.74 5.99
C GLY A 42 -2.53 10.17 4.60
N ALA A 43 -1.92 10.70 3.54
CA ALA A 43 -2.11 10.22 2.17
C ALA A 43 -1.64 8.76 2.02
N THR A 44 -2.33 8.00 1.17
CA THR A 44 -1.96 6.63 0.78
C THR A 44 -1.69 6.60 -0.72
N TYR A 45 -0.69 5.83 -1.12
CA TYR A 45 -0.17 5.75 -2.49
C TYR A 45 0.65 4.46 -2.64
N GLU A 46 1.04 4.11 -3.86
CA GLU A 46 1.96 3.01 -4.12
C GLU A 46 3.41 3.47 -3.95
N ALA A 47 4.32 2.57 -3.56
CA ALA A 47 5.73 2.93 -3.34
C ALA A 47 6.35 3.59 -4.57
N SER A 48 5.94 3.18 -5.78
CA SER A 48 6.41 3.73 -7.06
C SER A 48 6.10 5.23 -7.24
N GLU A 49 5.19 5.77 -6.45
CA GLU A 49 4.80 7.18 -6.48
C GLU A 49 5.66 8.04 -5.52
N LEU A 50 6.51 7.46 -4.69
CA LEU A 50 7.44 8.22 -3.85
C LEU A 50 8.47 8.98 -4.70
N ASN A 51 8.74 10.23 -4.32
CA ASN A 51 9.87 10.99 -4.84
C ASN A 51 11.15 10.58 -4.09
N ASN A 52 12.30 10.58 -4.77
CA ASN A 52 13.60 10.20 -4.18
C ASN A 52 13.56 8.92 -3.31
N PRO A 53 13.02 7.80 -3.84
CA PRO A 53 12.90 6.56 -3.10
C PRO A 53 14.29 6.05 -2.68
N ARG A 54 14.36 5.42 -1.51
CA ARG A 54 15.56 4.78 -0.96
C ARG A 54 15.20 3.60 -0.08
N SER A 55 16.13 2.65 0.03
CA SER A 55 15.99 1.52 0.96
C SER A 55 16.19 2.00 2.40
N LYS A 56 15.22 1.72 3.26
CA LYS A 56 15.31 1.99 4.70
C LYS A 56 16.42 1.17 5.36
N SER A 57 16.66 -0.05 4.89
CA SER A 57 17.67 -0.95 5.47
C SER A 57 19.07 -0.73 4.92
N ASN A 58 19.20 -0.23 3.70
CA ASN A 58 20.47 0.03 3.06
C ASN A 58 20.41 1.31 2.21
N PRO A 59 20.54 2.50 2.82
CA PRO A 59 20.38 3.77 2.12
C PRO A 59 21.35 3.98 0.94
N GLU A 60 22.51 3.33 0.97
CA GLU A 60 23.54 3.41 -0.07
C GLU A 60 23.34 2.40 -1.21
N ALA A 61 22.36 1.49 -1.09
CA ALA A 61 22.08 0.53 -2.16
C ALA A 61 21.45 1.24 -3.36
N ALA A 62 21.92 0.89 -4.56
CA ALA A 62 21.21 1.21 -5.79
C ALA A 62 19.85 0.50 -5.77
N ILE A 63 18.78 1.29 -5.92
CA ILE A 63 17.42 0.76 -6.06
C ILE A 63 16.94 0.90 -7.51
N GLU A 64 16.24 -0.13 -7.97
CA GLU A 64 15.59 -0.13 -9.28
C GLU A 64 14.12 -0.52 -9.12
N VAL A 65 13.27 -0.01 -10.01
CA VAL A 65 11.90 -0.48 -10.16
C VAL A 65 11.86 -1.58 -11.21
N ARG A 66 11.29 -2.74 -10.86
CA ARG A 66 11.13 -3.86 -11.79
C ARG A 66 9.69 -4.36 -11.79
N ASP A 67 9.28 -4.90 -12.94
CA ASP A 67 7.98 -5.54 -13.08
C ASP A 67 7.95 -6.89 -12.36
N THR A 68 6.91 -7.09 -11.57
CA THR A 68 6.63 -8.34 -10.86
C THR A 68 5.20 -8.83 -11.14
N VAL A 69 5.05 -10.15 -11.08
CA VAL A 69 3.77 -10.82 -11.22
C VAL A 69 3.23 -11.14 -9.84
N HIS A 70 2.07 -10.59 -9.51
CA HIS A 70 1.33 -10.90 -8.29
C HIS A 70 -0.06 -11.43 -8.62
N LEU A 71 -0.56 -12.33 -7.77
CA LEU A 71 -1.95 -12.74 -7.79
C LEU A 71 -2.75 -11.78 -6.90
N PHE A 72 -3.95 -11.41 -7.37
CA PHE A 72 -4.84 -10.48 -6.68
C PHE A 72 -6.15 -11.16 -6.31
N TYR A 73 -6.56 -10.98 -5.06
CA TYR A 73 -7.92 -11.28 -4.64
C TYR A 73 -8.85 -10.15 -5.11
N ARG A 74 -9.85 -10.51 -5.93
CA ARG A 74 -10.83 -9.58 -6.52
C ARG A 74 -11.88 -9.13 -5.51
N LEU A 75 -11.43 -8.47 -4.44
CA LEU A 75 -12.29 -7.93 -3.38
C LEU A 75 -13.29 -6.90 -3.91
N ASP A 76 -12.91 -6.17 -4.94
CA ASP A 76 -13.75 -5.20 -5.66
C ASP A 76 -15.06 -5.81 -6.18
N LEU A 77 -15.07 -7.10 -6.55
CA LEU A 77 -16.28 -7.78 -7.00
C LEU A 77 -17.31 -8.01 -5.88
N PHE A 78 -16.91 -7.87 -4.61
CA PHE A 78 -17.77 -8.09 -3.45
C PHE A 78 -18.29 -6.78 -2.84
N GLN A 79 -18.13 -5.63 -3.52
CA GLN A 79 -18.54 -4.32 -3.01
C GLN A 79 -20.00 -4.35 -2.52
N GLN A 80 -20.93 -4.75 -3.40
CA GLN A 80 -22.35 -4.76 -3.10
C GLN A 80 -22.69 -5.72 -1.96
N ASP A 81 -22.20 -6.97 -2.04
CA ASP A 81 -22.47 -7.99 -1.02
C ASP A 81 -22.00 -7.55 0.38
N LEU A 82 -20.85 -6.88 0.47
CA LEU A 82 -20.29 -6.40 1.73
C LEU A 82 -21.00 -5.15 2.25
N GLU A 83 -21.49 -4.26 1.38
CA GLU A 83 -22.36 -3.14 1.76
C GLU A 83 -23.68 -3.63 2.36
N GLU A 84 -24.34 -4.57 1.69
CA GLU A 84 -25.58 -5.20 2.17
C GLU A 84 -25.33 -5.91 3.52
N HIS A 85 -24.23 -6.65 3.63
CA HIS A 85 -23.84 -7.29 4.89
C HIS A 85 -23.63 -6.27 6.01
N ALA A 86 -22.89 -5.20 5.75
CA ALA A 86 -22.63 -4.15 6.74
C ALA A 86 -23.94 -3.48 7.20
N GLN A 87 -24.89 -3.27 6.28
CA GLN A 87 -26.21 -2.72 6.60
C GLN A 87 -27.00 -3.65 7.56
N MET A 88 -26.98 -4.97 7.32
CA MET A 88 -27.62 -5.94 8.22
C MET A 88 -26.99 -5.97 9.62
N ARG A 89 -25.71 -5.61 9.75
CA ARG A 89 -24.97 -5.65 11.02
C ARG A 89 -25.05 -4.36 11.84
N GLN A 90 -25.79 -3.35 11.36
CA GLN A 90 -25.93 -2.05 12.02
C GLN A 90 -26.50 -2.10 13.44
N GLN A 91 -27.16 -3.18 13.86
CA GLN A 91 -27.65 -3.31 15.25
C GLN A 91 -26.65 -4.03 16.19
N THR A 92 -25.73 -4.82 15.65
CA THR A 92 -24.85 -5.69 16.44
C THR A 92 -23.46 -5.09 16.63
N TRP A 93 -22.96 -4.33 15.64
CA TRP A 93 -21.61 -3.79 15.70
C TRP A 93 -21.46 -2.60 16.65
N LYS A 94 -20.26 -2.43 17.20
CA LYS A 94 -19.90 -1.23 17.97
C LYS A 94 -19.84 -0.01 17.04
N PRO A 95 -20.11 1.22 17.54
CA PRO A 95 -20.12 2.43 16.72
C PRO A 95 -18.84 2.65 15.90
N ASN A 96 -17.67 2.43 16.49
CA ASN A 96 -16.38 2.59 15.81
C ASN A 96 -16.18 1.59 14.66
N VAL A 97 -16.63 0.34 14.82
CA VAL A 97 -16.55 -0.69 13.77
C VAL A 97 -17.42 -0.32 12.58
N LYS A 98 -18.63 0.20 12.83
CA LYS A 98 -19.54 0.69 11.79
C LYS A 98 -18.90 1.82 10.99
N ALA A 99 -18.43 2.86 11.70
CA ALA A 99 -17.84 4.03 11.06
C ALA A 99 -16.62 3.66 10.21
N MET A 100 -15.71 2.84 10.75
CA MET A 100 -14.53 2.40 10.00
C MET A 100 -14.91 1.56 8.78
N THR A 101 -15.81 0.58 8.93
CA THR A 101 -16.25 -0.26 7.80
C THR A 101 -16.93 0.58 6.72
N GLN A 102 -17.78 1.53 7.11
CA GLN A 102 -18.47 2.41 6.18
C GLN A 102 -17.51 3.32 5.41
N ASN A 103 -16.47 3.86 6.07
CA ASN A 103 -15.44 4.65 5.40
C ASN A 103 -14.72 3.82 4.32
N TRP A 104 -14.33 2.58 4.64
CA TRP A 104 -13.67 1.69 3.68
C TRP A 104 -14.57 1.35 2.48
N LEU A 105 -15.85 1.08 2.72
CA LEU A 105 -16.80 0.79 1.64
C LEU A 105 -17.04 2.03 0.75
N GLN A 106 -17.16 3.22 1.34
CA GLN A 106 -17.33 4.48 0.60
C GLN A 106 -16.13 4.86 -0.28
N MET A 107 -14.92 4.48 0.12
CA MET A 107 -13.72 4.67 -0.71
C MET A 107 -13.69 3.78 -1.96
N GLY A 108 -14.56 2.76 -2.02
CA GLY A 108 -14.56 1.74 -3.06
C GLY A 108 -13.49 0.67 -2.81
N LEU A 109 -13.91 -0.59 -2.75
CA LEU A 109 -13.00 -1.72 -2.59
C LEU A 109 -12.17 -1.92 -3.85
N ARG A 110 -10.89 -2.23 -3.66
CA ARG A 110 -9.92 -2.49 -4.74
C ARG A 110 -9.42 -3.93 -4.66
N PRO A 111 -8.98 -4.54 -5.78
CA PRO A 111 -8.25 -5.81 -5.74
C PRO A 111 -7.06 -5.72 -4.77
N ARG A 112 -6.78 -6.80 -4.03
CA ARG A 112 -5.68 -6.83 -3.03
C ARG A 112 -4.68 -7.92 -3.39
N ALA A 113 -3.39 -7.59 -3.41
CA ALA A 113 -2.32 -8.55 -3.71
C ALA A 113 -2.19 -9.60 -2.58
N VAL A 114 -2.22 -10.89 -2.94
CA VAL A 114 -2.13 -12.02 -2.01
C VAL A 114 -0.82 -12.79 -2.09
N THR A 115 0.06 -12.45 -3.04
CA THR A 115 1.44 -12.94 -3.12
C THR A 115 2.42 -11.84 -2.70
N ARG A 116 3.66 -12.22 -2.36
CA ARG A 116 4.76 -11.32 -1.97
C ARG A 116 5.99 -11.63 -2.78
#